data_AF-A0A9E5SRN5-F1
#
_entry.id   AF-A0A9E5SRN5-F1
#
_cell.length_a   1.000
_cell.length_b   1.000
_cell.length_c   1.000
_cell.angle_alpha   90.00
_cell.angle_beta   90.00
_cell.angle_gamma   90.00
#
_symmetry.space_group_name_H-M   'P 1'
#
loop_
_entity.id
_entity.type
_entity.pdbx_description
1 polymer ?
#
loop_
_entity_poly.entity_id
_entity_poly.type
_entity_poly.pdbx_seq_one_letter_code
_entity_poly.pdbx_strand_id
1 'polypeptide(L)'
;MEDDIISRTRRCAELAQMLLAADEEARYEEPKDMREALLRLYYAVNLEEEMEACKALLTEDTSEEAVDAVHDAAEIVRAASDAAFGLIERYGASDAGFAAKIDKLRLDDADDGLFDLLCKLYKCEGIIRMAYRCATWYPAYGPSDTLLDAWKGSIPEGPWGVDPESFIEQAMDMNIMELLDIRAELIRKIAPMAEEMH
;
A
#
# COMPACT_ATOMS: atom_id res chain seq x y z
N MET A 1 -6.31 28.27 -4.02
CA MET A 1 -6.74 26.95 -3.53
C MET A 1 -6.45 25.92 -4.61
N GLU A 2 -7.00 26.10 -5.82
CA GLU A 2 -6.68 25.25 -6.97
C GLU A 2 -5.18 25.25 -7.33
N ASP A 3 -4.55 26.42 -7.42
CA ASP A 3 -3.09 26.51 -7.66
C ASP A 3 -2.25 25.74 -6.63
N ASP A 4 -2.72 25.69 -5.38
CA ASP A 4 -2.05 24.95 -4.30
C ASP A 4 -2.24 23.43 -4.46
N ILE A 5 -3.47 23.01 -4.79
CA ILE A 5 -3.78 21.60 -5.12
C ILE A 5 -2.91 21.14 -6.29
N ILE A 6 -2.88 21.89 -7.39
CA ILE A 6 -2.09 21.56 -8.59
C ILE A 6 -0.59 21.51 -8.24
N SER A 7 -0.08 22.46 -7.45
CA SER A 7 1.33 22.44 -7.04
C SER A 7 1.66 21.23 -6.17
N ARG A 8 0.77 20.83 -5.26
CA ARG A 8 0.97 19.67 -4.38
C ARG A 8 0.90 18.36 -5.16
N THR A 9 -0.09 18.20 -6.01
CA THR A 9 -0.28 16.97 -6.82
C THR A 9 0.88 16.77 -7.77
N ARG A 10 1.35 17.84 -8.42
CA ARG A 10 2.55 17.82 -9.25
C ARG A 10 3.79 17.37 -8.48
N ARG A 11 4.00 17.90 -7.27
CA ARG A 11 5.13 17.47 -6.43
C ARG A 11 5.02 15.99 -6.06
N CYS A 12 3.81 15.50 -5.76
CA CYS A 12 3.60 14.08 -5.48
C CYS A 12 3.92 13.21 -6.71
N ALA A 13 3.48 13.63 -7.90
CA ALA A 13 3.79 12.94 -9.15
C ALA A 13 5.30 12.91 -9.45
N GLU A 14 6.00 14.03 -9.26
CA GLU A 14 7.46 14.11 -9.44
C GLU A 14 8.19 13.14 -8.50
N LEU A 15 7.83 13.11 -7.21
CA LEU A 15 8.41 12.18 -6.24
C LEU A 15 8.07 10.71 -6.55
N ALA A 16 6.84 10.42 -6.97
CA ALA A 16 6.44 9.08 -7.38
C ALA A 16 7.20 8.61 -8.64
N GLN A 17 7.47 9.49 -9.60
CA GLN A 17 8.32 9.17 -10.76
C GLN A 17 9.77 8.86 -10.33
N MET A 18 10.30 9.58 -9.36
CA MET A 18 11.63 9.27 -8.79
C MET A 18 11.66 7.89 -8.13
N LEU A 19 10.60 7.53 -7.39
CA LEU A 19 10.45 6.20 -6.80
C LEU A 19 10.39 5.10 -7.88
N LEU A 20 9.58 5.30 -8.93
CA LEU A 20 9.49 4.37 -10.06
C LEU A 20 10.84 4.16 -10.76
N ALA A 21 11.58 5.23 -11.00
CA ALA A 21 12.92 5.13 -11.60
C ALA A 21 13.87 4.32 -10.69
N ALA A 22 13.85 4.57 -9.38
CA ALA A 22 14.67 3.85 -8.42
C ALA A 22 14.29 2.35 -8.33
N ASP A 23 13.00 2.02 -8.40
CA ASP A 23 12.52 0.62 -8.42
C ASP A 23 12.92 -0.13 -9.69
N GLU A 24 12.89 0.55 -10.84
CA GLU A 24 13.33 -0.03 -12.11
C GLU A 24 14.85 -0.25 -12.12
N GLU A 25 15.65 0.65 -11.53
CA GLU A 25 17.08 0.42 -11.32
C GLU A 25 17.30 -0.79 -10.40
N ALA A 26 16.62 -0.85 -9.25
CA ALA A 26 16.73 -1.92 -8.26
C ALA A 26 16.28 -3.30 -8.79
N ARG A 27 15.47 -3.35 -9.86
CA ARG A 27 15.00 -4.58 -10.50
C ARG A 27 16.12 -5.38 -11.17
N TYR A 28 17.19 -4.74 -11.63
CA TYR A 28 18.31 -5.39 -12.32
C TYR A 28 19.51 -5.65 -11.41
N GLU A 29 19.45 -5.15 -10.17
CA GLU A 29 20.48 -5.41 -9.17
C GLU A 29 20.18 -6.71 -8.40
N GLU A 30 21.21 -7.33 -7.83
CA GLU A 30 20.97 -8.40 -6.84
C GLU A 30 20.07 -7.87 -5.71
N PRO A 31 19.23 -8.68 -5.06
CA PRO A 31 18.37 -8.25 -3.95
C PRO A 31 19.24 -7.65 -2.83
N LYS A 32 19.39 -6.32 -2.82
CA LYS A 32 20.44 -5.65 -2.04
C LYS A 32 19.98 -5.30 -0.63
N ASP A 33 18.70 -4.95 -0.43
CA ASP A 33 18.20 -4.58 0.90
C ASP A 33 16.65 -4.60 0.98
N MET A 34 16.10 -5.53 1.78
CA MET A 34 14.67 -5.59 2.08
C MET A 34 14.17 -4.32 2.79
N ARG A 35 15.00 -3.74 3.68
CA ARG A 35 14.63 -2.53 4.42
C ARG A 35 14.45 -1.34 3.48
N GLU A 36 15.29 -1.24 2.46
CA GLU A 36 15.20 -0.18 1.47
C GLU A 36 13.95 -0.32 0.60
N ALA A 37 13.61 -1.55 0.17
CA ALA A 37 12.36 -1.81 -0.55
C ALA A 37 11.12 -1.46 0.29
N LEU A 38 11.14 -1.80 1.59
CA LEU A 38 10.09 -1.41 2.52
C LEU A 38 9.99 0.12 2.72
N LEU A 39 11.13 0.83 2.75
CA LEU A 39 11.14 2.30 2.81
C LEU A 39 10.54 2.93 1.55
N ARG A 40 10.82 2.37 0.37
CA ARG A 40 10.20 2.83 -0.89
C ARG A 40 8.68 2.69 -0.85
N LEU A 41 8.18 1.56 -0.33
CA LEU A 41 6.74 1.39 -0.12
C LEU A 41 6.18 2.44 0.85
N TYR A 42 6.85 2.68 1.98
CA TYR A 42 6.44 3.74 2.91
C TYR A 42 6.31 5.11 2.21
N TYR A 43 7.32 5.52 1.43
CA TYR A 43 7.25 6.79 0.73
C TYR A 43 6.11 6.84 -0.29
N ALA A 44 5.88 5.75 -1.04
CA ALA A 44 4.78 5.69 -1.99
C ALA A 44 3.40 5.77 -1.31
N VAL A 45 3.21 5.05 -0.21
CA VAL A 45 1.98 5.05 0.60
C VAL A 45 1.75 6.41 1.26
N ASN A 46 2.81 7.08 1.71
CA ASN A 46 2.70 8.45 2.22
C ASN A 46 2.26 9.44 1.12
N LEU A 47 2.71 9.25 -0.13
CA LEU A 47 2.23 10.04 -1.27
C LEU A 47 0.75 9.75 -1.58
N GLU A 48 0.27 8.51 -1.40
CA GLU A 48 -1.15 8.19 -1.55
C GLU A 48 -2.00 8.97 -0.55
N GLU A 49 -1.57 9.08 0.71
CA GLU A 49 -2.26 9.89 1.74
C GLU A 49 -2.32 11.37 1.37
N GLU A 50 -1.23 11.92 0.86
CA GLU A 50 -1.21 13.30 0.36
C GLU A 50 -2.16 13.48 -0.83
N MET A 51 -2.28 12.47 -1.70
CA MET A 51 -3.23 12.49 -2.81
C MET A 51 -4.68 12.40 -2.33
N GLU A 52 -5.00 11.58 -1.34
CA GLU A 52 -6.34 11.53 -0.73
C GLU A 52 -6.69 12.86 -0.06
N ALA A 53 -5.74 13.51 0.61
CA ALA A 53 -5.92 14.84 1.15
C ALA A 53 -6.20 15.89 0.05
N CYS A 54 -5.53 15.79 -1.11
CA CYS A 54 -5.79 16.66 -2.26
C CYS A 54 -7.17 16.40 -2.87
N LYS A 55 -7.58 15.12 -3.01
CA LYS A 55 -8.93 14.75 -3.48
C LYS A 55 -10.02 15.30 -2.58
N ALA A 56 -9.83 15.26 -1.26
CA ALA A 56 -10.79 15.78 -0.29
C ALA A 56 -11.00 17.30 -0.36
N LEU A 57 -10.08 18.04 -1.00
CA LEU A 57 -10.19 19.48 -1.22
C LEU A 57 -10.94 19.83 -2.51
N LEU A 58 -11.21 18.85 -3.39
CA LEU A 58 -11.98 19.07 -4.61
C LEU A 58 -13.45 19.31 -4.29
N THR A 59 -14.06 20.24 -5.02
CA THR A 59 -15.48 20.61 -4.90
C THR A 59 -16.14 20.61 -6.27
N GLU A 60 -17.47 20.73 -6.32
CA GLU A 60 -18.22 20.81 -7.59
C GLU A 60 -17.81 22.03 -8.44
N ASP A 61 -17.31 23.09 -7.81
CA ASP A 61 -16.85 24.32 -8.47
C ASP A 61 -15.38 24.23 -8.92
N THR A 62 -14.68 23.13 -8.60
CA THR A 62 -13.26 22.99 -8.94
C THR A 62 -13.05 22.83 -10.44
N SER A 63 -12.08 23.55 -10.99
CA SER A 63 -11.74 23.47 -12.41
C SER A 63 -11.38 22.06 -12.87
N GLU A 64 -11.75 21.72 -14.10
CA GLU A 64 -11.42 20.44 -14.75
C GLU A 64 -9.91 20.19 -14.75
N GLU A 65 -9.10 21.23 -14.96
CA GLU A 65 -7.63 21.15 -14.89
C GLU A 65 -7.12 20.69 -13.51
N ALA A 66 -7.70 21.20 -12.42
CA ALA A 66 -7.31 20.78 -11.08
C ALA A 66 -7.78 19.35 -10.75
N VAL A 67 -8.95 18.95 -11.24
CA VAL A 67 -9.45 17.57 -11.12
C VAL A 67 -8.55 16.60 -11.88
N ASP A 68 -8.22 16.91 -13.14
CA ASP A 68 -7.35 16.10 -13.98
C ASP A 68 -5.95 15.98 -13.37
N ALA A 69 -5.38 17.08 -12.87
CA ALA A 69 -4.08 17.06 -12.20
C ALA A 69 -4.05 16.17 -10.96
N VAL A 70 -5.15 16.12 -10.18
CA VAL A 70 -5.29 15.20 -9.05
C VAL A 70 -5.40 13.75 -9.52
N HIS A 71 -6.18 13.50 -10.57
CA HIS A 71 -6.37 12.16 -11.12
C HIS A 71 -5.06 11.58 -11.66
N ASP A 72 -4.38 12.31 -12.55
CA ASP A 72 -3.12 11.91 -13.18
C ASP A 72 -2.03 11.65 -12.13
N ALA A 73 -1.89 12.54 -11.14
CA ALA A 73 -0.93 12.36 -10.07
C ALA A 73 -1.24 11.13 -9.21
N ALA A 74 -2.52 10.88 -8.91
CA ALA A 74 -2.94 9.70 -8.16
C ALA A 74 -2.62 8.39 -8.91
N GLU A 75 -2.76 8.36 -10.24
CA GLU A 75 -2.38 7.19 -11.04
C GLU A 75 -0.88 6.91 -10.97
N ILE A 76 -0.05 7.95 -11.08
CA ILE A 76 1.41 7.82 -11.00
C ILE A 76 1.84 7.35 -9.60
N VAL A 77 1.26 7.94 -8.54
CA VAL A 77 1.53 7.55 -7.15
C VAL A 77 1.14 6.09 -6.90
N ARG A 78 -0.03 5.67 -7.40
CA ARG A 78 -0.47 4.27 -7.32
C ARG A 78 0.50 3.33 -8.03
N ALA A 79 0.98 3.71 -9.22
CA ALA A 79 1.96 2.91 -9.95
C ALA A 79 3.27 2.76 -9.17
N ALA A 80 3.75 3.82 -8.49
CA ALA A 80 4.93 3.75 -7.63
C ALA A 80 4.72 2.80 -6.43
N SER A 81 3.54 2.87 -5.80
CA SER A 81 3.15 1.99 -4.70
C SER A 81 3.09 0.52 -5.14
N ASP A 82 2.51 0.25 -6.32
CA ASP A 82 2.48 -1.08 -6.93
C ASP A 82 3.88 -1.62 -7.28
N ALA A 83 4.76 -0.77 -7.79
CA ALA A 83 6.14 -1.14 -8.12
C ALA A 83 6.94 -1.51 -6.86
N ALA A 84 6.86 -0.69 -5.80
CA ALA A 84 7.53 -0.93 -4.54
C ALA A 84 7.02 -2.21 -3.87
N PHE A 85 5.70 -2.43 -3.88
CA PHE A 85 5.10 -3.65 -3.37
C PHE A 85 5.60 -4.89 -4.14
N GLY A 86 5.59 -4.83 -5.48
CA GLY A 86 6.10 -5.90 -6.32
C GLY A 86 7.62 -6.14 -6.18
N LEU A 87 8.39 -5.14 -5.78
CA LEU A 87 9.81 -5.31 -5.42
C LEU A 87 9.96 -6.11 -4.13
N ILE A 88 9.19 -5.77 -3.09
CA ILE A 88 9.18 -6.49 -1.81
C ILE A 88 8.75 -7.95 -2.00
N GLU A 89 7.69 -8.21 -2.78
CA GLU A 89 7.24 -9.58 -3.06
C GLU A 89 8.33 -10.42 -3.75
N ARG A 90 9.06 -9.83 -4.70
CA ARG A 90 10.18 -10.50 -5.39
C ARG A 90 11.31 -10.83 -4.42
N TYR A 91 11.67 -9.91 -3.53
CA TYR A 91 12.71 -10.14 -2.52
C TYR A 91 12.24 -11.16 -1.47
N GLY A 92 10.97 -11.09 -1.06
CA GLY A 92 10.38 -12.01 -0.09
C GLY A 92 10.23 -13.44 -0.61
N ALA A 93 10.05 -13.62 -1.93
CA ALA A 93 9.94 -14.94 -2.55
C ALA A 93 11.20 -15.81 -2.38
N SER A 94 12.37 -15.19 -2.22
CA SER A 94 13.65 -15.87 -1.97
C SER A 94 14.07 -15.85 -0.49
N ASP A 95 13.34 -15.15 0.38
CA ASP A 95 13.61 -15.03 1.81
C ASP A 95 12.49 -15.66 2.66
N ALA A 96 12.63 -16.96 2.93
CA ALA A 96 11.71 -17.70 3.78
C ALA A 96 11.63 -17.16 5.22
N GLY A 97 12.71 -16.53 5.71
CA GLY A 97 12.74 -15.93 7.04
C GLY A 97 11.86 -14.69 7.10
N PHE A 98 11.96 -13.82 6.09
CA PHE A 98 11.09 -12.67 5.93
C PHE A 98 9.62 -13.07 5.76
N ALA A 99 9.33 -14.04 4.88
CA ALA A 99 7.97 -14.52 4.67
C ALA A 99 7.33 -15.04 5.98
N ALA A 100 8.06 -15.85 6.74
CA ALA A 100 7.61 -16.35 8.03
C ALA A 100 7.46 -15.26 9.10
N LYS A 101 8.27 -14.19 9.03
CA LYS A 101 8.13 -13.02 9.90
C LYS A 101 6.83 -12.28 9.59
N ILE A 102 6.57 -11.96 8.33
CA ILE A 102 5.34 -11.25 7.92
C ILE A 102 4.09 -12.05 8.26
N ASP A 103 4.11 -13.37 8.06
CA ASP A 103 2.98 -14.24 8.40
C ASP A 103 2.60 -14.13 9.89
N LYS A 104 3.60 -14.20 10.78
CA LYS A 104 3.41 -14.15 12.24
C LYS A 104 3.21 -12.75 12.82
N LEU A 105 3.62 -11.72 12.09
CA LEU A 105 3.57 -10.33 12.56
C LEU A 105 2.13 -9.90 12.82
N ARG A 106 1.82 -9.37 14.00
CA ARG A 106 0.49 -8.80 14.25
C ARG A 106 0.56 -7.28 14.17
N LEU A 107 -0.51 -6.67 13.65
CA LEU A 107 -0.59 -5.22 13.52
C LEU A 107 -0.77 -4.53 14.89
N ASP A 108 -1.34 -5.23 15.86
CA ASP A 108 -1.62 -4.78 17.23
C ASP A 108 -0.47 -5.05 18.22
N ASP A 109 0.57 -5.77 17.81
CA ASP A 109 1.74 -6.03 18.66
C ASP A 109 2.52 -4.73 18.94
N ALA A 110 3.32 -4.73 20.01
CA ALA A 110 4.21 -3.62 20.33
C ALA A 110 5.20 -3.34 19.19
N ASP A 111 5.54 -2.08 18.99
CA ASP A 111 6.48 -1.66 17.94
C ASP A 111 7.93 -1.94 18.36
N ASP A 112 8.67 -2.64 17.50
CA ASP A 112 10.10 -2.97 17.72
C ASP A 112 11.00 -2.27 16.70
N GLY A 113 10.96 -0.94 16.72
CA GLY A 113 11.78 -0.08 15.87
C GLY A 113 11.32 0.04 14.41
N LEU A 114 12.11 0.77 13.61
CA LEU A 114 11.71 1.17 12.25
C LEU A 114 11.45 -0.03 11.32
N PHE A 115 12.28 -1.07 11.37
CA PHE A 115 12.08 -2.23 10.49
C PHE A 115 10.78 -2.97 10.80
N ASP A 116 10.39 -3.07 12.08
CA ASP A 116 9.13 -3.66 12.49
C ASP A 116 7.93 -2.83 12.02
N LEU A 117 7.96 -1.51 12.22
CA LEU A 117 6.95 -0.58 11.71
C LEU A 117 6.76 -0.68 10.19
N LEU A 118 7.87 -0.76 9.45
CA LEU A 118 7.86 -0.94 8.00
C LEU A 118 7.24 -2.28 7.57
N CYS A 119 7.53 -3.36 8.31
CA CYS A 119 6.91 -4.66 8.07
C CYS A 119 5.40 -4.64 8.36
N LYS A 120 4.98 -3.94 9.42
CA LYS A 120 3.56 -3.75 9.76
C LYS A 120 2.84 -2.96 8.68
N LEU A 121 3.46 -1.90 8.16
CA LEU A 121 2.90 -1.12 7.04
C LEU A 121 2.75 -2.00 5.80
N TYR A 122 3.79 -2.75 5.41
CA TYR A 122 3.69 -3.70 4.29
C TYR A 122 2.58 -4.74 4.48
N LYS A 123 2.44 -5.30 5.69
CA LYS A 123 1.36 -6.25 5.99
C LYS A 123 -0.01 -5.59 5.87
N CYS A 124 -0.17 -4.40 6.44
CA CYS A 124 -1.39 -3.60 6.37
C CYS A 124 -1.78 -3.31 4.91
N GLU A 125 -0.85 -2.84 4.09
CA GLU A 125 -1.05 -2.64 2.66
C GLU A 125 -1.44 -3.92 1.92
N GLY A 126 -0.76 -5.02 2.22
CA GLY A 126 -1.05 -6.31 1.60
C GLY A 126 -2.48 -6.78 1.85
N ILE A 127 -2.99 -6.56 3.07
CA ILE A 127 -4.38 -6.84 3.43
C ILE A 127 -5.34 -5.95 2.62
N ILE A 128 -5.13 -4.63 2.63
CA ILE A 128 -5.99 -3.67 1.92
C ILE A 128 -6.05 -4.04 0.43
N ARG A 129 -4.88 -4.21 -0.20
CA ARG A 129 -4.74 -4.59 -1.61
C ARG A 129 -5.43 -5.92 -1.92
N MET A 130 -5.32 -6.91 -1.04
CA MET A 130 -5.99 -8.20 -1.20
C MET A 130 -7.51 -8.03 -1.14
N ALA A 131 -8.03 -7.28 -0.17
CA ALA A 131 -9.45 -7.02 -0.04
C ALA A 131 -10.05 -6.40 -1.31
N TYR A 132 -9.37 -5.38 -1.86
CA TYR A 132 -9.78 -4.77 -3.12
C TYR A 132 -9.74 -5.74 -4.28
N ARG A 133 -8.72 -6.60 -4.39
CA ARG A 133 -8.66 -7.65 -5.41
C ARG A 133 -9.81 -8.66 -5.25
N CYS A 134 -10.01 -9.20 -4.05
CA CYS A 134 -11.10 -10.15 -3.80
C CYS A 134 -12.46 -9.57 -4.18
N ALA A 135 -12.73 -8.31 -3.84
CA ALA A 135 -13.97 -7.62 -4.21
C ALA A 135 -14.11 -7.35 -5.72
N THR A 136 -13.02 -7.13 -6.45
CA THR A 136 -13.09 -6.99 -7.92
C THR A 136 -13.27 -8.32 -8.64
N TRP A 137 -12.77 -9.42 -8.07
CA TRP A 137 -12.80 -10.75 -8.68
C TRP A 137 -14.10 -11.52 -8.40
N TYR A 138 -14.68 -11.38 -7.20
CA TYR A 138 -15.91 -12.07 -6.80
C TYR A 138 -17.12 -11.84 -7.74
N PRO A 139 -17.34 -10.63 -8.30
CA PRO A 139 -18.40 -10.38 -9.27
C PRO A 139 -18.10 -10.92 -10.68
N ALA A 140 -16.83 -11.12 -11.03
CA ALA A 140 -16.40 -11.38 -12.41
C ALA A 140 -16.21 -12.87 -12.73
N TYR A 141 -15.72 -13.65 -11.76
CA TYR A 141 -15.48 -15.07 -11.90
C TYR A 141 -15.96 -15.74 -10.61
N GLY A 142 -16.96 -16.61 -10.71
CA GLY A 142 -17.36 -17.46 -9.59
C GLY A 142 -16.16 -18.23 -8.99
N PRO A 143 -16.35 -18.95 -7.88
CA PRO A 143 -15.31 -19.29 -6.89
C PRO A 143 -14.25 -20.33 -7.33
N SER A 144 -13.91 -20.44 -8.61
CA SER A 144 -12.83 -21.31 -9.11
C SER A 144 -11.61 -20.49 -9.54
N ASP A 145 -10.56 -20.53 -8.73
CA ASP A 145 -9.29 -21.21 -9.04
C ASP A 145 -7.96 -20.48 -8.71
N THR A 146 -7.07 -21.29 -8.11
CA THR A 146 -5.60 -21.38 -8.22
C THR A 146 -4.66 -20.33 -7.62
N LEU A 147 -5.01 -19.05 -7.52
CA LEU A 147 -4.12 -18.07 -6.85
C LEU A 147 -4.31 -18.02 -5.33
N LEU A 148 -5.50 -18.42 -4.88
CA LEU A 148 -5.90 -18.60 -3.49
C LEU A 148 -5.17 -19.78 -2.81
N ASP A 149 -4.73 -20.79 -3.57
CA ASP A 149 -4.02 -21.97 -3.04
C ASP A 149 -2.59 -21.67 -2.52
N ALA A 150 -2.01 -20.53 -2.89
CA ALA A 150 -0.68 -20.13 -2.43
C ALA A 150 -0.66 -19.63 -0.98
N TRP A 151 -1.83 -19.27 -0.42
CA TRP A 151 -1.97 -18.95 1.00
C TRP A 151 -2.17 -20.25 1.79
N LYS A 152 -1.04 -20.85 2.22
CA LYS A 152 -1.04 -21.96 3.20
C LYS A 152 -1.46 -21.44 4.58
N GLY A 153 -2.76 -21.21 4.71
CA GLY A 153 -3.40 -20.71 5.91
C GLY A 153 -4.90 -20.64 5.71
N SER A 154 -5.51 -21.82 5.54
CA SER A 154 -6.95 -22.08 5.79
C SER A 154 -7.89 -20.97 5.32
N ILE A 155 -8.19 -20.88 4.02
CA ILE A 155 -9.29 -20.05 3.53
C ILE A 155 -10.61 -20.62 4.10
N PRO A 156 -11.40 -19.84 4.86
CA PRO A 156 -12.74 -20.25 5.27
C PRO A 156 -13.66 -20.59 4.09
N GLU A 157 -14.37 -21.72 4.20
CA GLU A 157 -15.39 -22.16 3.24
C GLU A 157 -16.67 -21.30 3.38
N GLY A 158 -16.74 -20.14 2.72
CA GLY A 158 -17.94 -19.29 2.75
C GLY A 158 -18.04 -18.27 1.61
N PRO A 159 -19.25 -17.73 1.32
CA PRO A 159 -19.40 -16.64 0.36
C PRO A 159 -18.79 -15.38 0.95
N TRP A 160 -17.62 -14.99 0.45
CA TRP A 160 -16.93 -13.78 0.87
C TRP A 160 -17.73 -12.54 0.47
N GLY A 161 -17.57 -11.47 1.26
CA GLY A 161 -18.10 -10.15 0.94
C GLY A 161 -17.92 -9.75 -0.53
N VAL A 162 -18.97 -9.16 -1.12
CA VAL A 162 -18.96 -8.69 -2.52
C VAL A 162 -18.16 -7.38 -2.65
N ASP A 163 -17.78 -6.79 -1.53
CA ASP A 163 -17.05 -5.53 -1.36
C ASP A 163 -15.83 -5.72 -0.42
N PRO A 164 -14.79 -4.85 -0.53
CA PRO A 164 -13.55 -4.96 0.25
C PRO A 164 -13.79 -4.92 1.76
N GLU A 165 -14.74 -4.11 2.21
CA GLU A 165 -15.06 -3.90 3.62
C GLU A 165 -15.56 -5.18 4.28
N SER A 166 -16.51 -5.86 3.62
CA SER A 166 -17.04 -7.14 4.06
C SER A 166 -15.99 -8.26 4.03
N PHE A 167 -15.04 -8.22 3.10
CA PHE A 167 -13.92 -9.18 3.09
C PHE A 167 -13.00 -8.99 4.29
N ILE A 168 -12.61 -7.75 4.60
CA ILE A 168 -11.72 -7.46 5.74
C ILE A 168 -12.39 -7.86 7.05
N GLU A 169 -13.67 -7.53 7.22
CA GLU A 169 -14.45 -7.89 8.41
C GLU A 169 -14.48 -9.42 8.61
N GLN A 170 -14.69 -10.18 7.54
CA GLN A 170 -14.77 -11.64 7.61
C GLN A 170 -13.41 -12.34 7.74
N ALA A 171 -12.38 -11.84 7.06
CA ALA A 171 -11.07 -12.48 7.02
C ALA A 171 -10.21 -12.15 8.25
N MET A 172 -10.43 -10.99 8.85
CA MET A 172 -9.57 -10.46 9.90
C MET A 172 -10.27 -10.16 11.22
N ASP A 173 -11.61 -10.26 11.27
CA ASP A 173 -12.39 -9.83 12.45
C ASP A 173 -12.09 -8.37 12.82
N MET A 174 -11.86 -7.53 11.79
CA MET A 174 -11.43 -6.13 11.88
C MET A 174 -12.21 -5.27 10.88
N ASN A 175 -12.52 -4.03 11.23
CA ASN A 175 -13.18 -3.10 10.29
C ASN A 175 -12.15 -2.42 9.35
N ILE A 176 -12.52 -2.13 8.09
CA ILE A 176 -11.65 -1.39 7.17
C ILE A 176 -11.18 -0.05 7.73
N MET A 177 -12.04 0.65 8.48
CA MET A 177 -11.71 1.95 9.09
C MET A 177 -10.63 1.78 10.17
N GLU A 178 -10.70 0.70 10.94
CA GLU A 178 -9.66 0.36 11.92
C GLU A 178 -8.33 0.07 11.23
N LEU A 179 -8.37 -0.65 10.09
CA LEU A 179 -7.17 -0.92 9.29
C LEU A 179 -6.57 0.36 8.67
N LEU A 180 -7.41 1.28 8.20
CA LEU A 180 -6.98 2.59 7.69
C LEU A 180 -6.43 3.49 8.81
N ASP A 181 -7.00 3.43 10.01
CA ASP A 181 -6.48 4.13 11.19
C ASP A 181 -5.09 3.59 11.58
N ILE A 182 -4.91 2.26 11.58
CA ILE A 182 -3.60 1.61 11.79
C ILE A 182 -2.61 2.07 10.72
N ARG A 183 -3.00 2.07 9.44
CA ARG A 183 -2.16 2.54 8.32
C ARG A 183 -1.69 3.97 8.55
N ALA A 184 -2.60 4.89 8.88
CA ALA A 184 -2.28 6.29 9.14
C ALA A 184 -1.38 6.46 10.38
N GLU A 185 -1.59 5.66 11.43
CA GLU A 185 -0.73 5.67 12.62
C GLU A 185 0.68 5.18 12.30
N LEU A 186 0.82 4.10 11.52
CA LEU A 186 2.11 3.56 11.08
C LEU A 186 2.89 4.59 10.27
N ILE A 187 2.25 5.27 9.31
CA ILE A 187 2.87 6.36 8.53
C ILE A 187 3.40 7.45 9.47
N ARG A 188 2.58 7.89 10.44
CA ARG A 188 2.96 8.91 11.42
C ARG A 188 4.15 8.49 12.29
N LYS A 189 4.20 7.22 12.70
CA LYS A 189 5.30 6.68 13.53
C LYS A 189 6.60 6.52 12.73
N ILE A 190 6.50 6.15 11.45
CA ILE A 190 7.66 5.96 10.58
C ILE A 190 8.30 7.30 10.20
N ALA A 191 7.49 8.34 9.96
CA ALA A 191 7.94 9.66 9.51
C ALA A 191 9.18 10.22 10.23
N PRO A 192 9.19 10.39 11.57
CA PRO A 192 10.36 10.95 12.26
C PRO A 192 11.61 10.05 12.14
N MET A 193 11.44 8.73 12.08
CA MET A 193 12.55 7.78 11.97
C MET A 193 13.13 7.72 10.56
N ALA A 194 12.30 7.95 9.54
CA ALA A 194 12.71 8.00 8.14
C ALA A 194 13.42 9.33 7.80
N GLU A 195 13.06 10.43 8.47
CA GLU A 195 13.73 11.73 8.33
C GLU A 195 15.14 11.74 8.94
N GLU A 196 15.38 11.02 10.04
CA GLU A 196 16.71 10.88 10.67
C GLU A 196 17.74 10.11 9.82
N MET A 197 17.29 9.48 8.72
CA MET A 197 18.15 8.72 7.81
C MET A 197 18.73 9.58 6.66
N HIS A 198 18.35 10.87 6.55
CA HIS A 198 18.87 11.86 5.60
C HIS A 198 19.75 12.91 6.29
#